data_AF-A0A925SDN4-F1
#
_entry.id   AF-A0A925SDN4-F1
#
_cell.length_a   1.000
_cell.length_b   1.000
_cell.length_c   1.000
_cell.angle_alpha   90.00
_cell.angle_beta   90.00
_cell.angle_gamma   90.00
#
_symmetry.space_group_name_H-M   'P 1'
#
loop_
_entity.id
_entity.type
_entity.pdbx_description
1 polymer ?
#
loop_
_entity_poly.entity_id
_entity_poly.type
_entity_poly.pdbx_seq_one_letter_code
_entity_poly.pdbx_strand_id
1 'polypeptide(L)'
;MGANIFNTNNGVLTVKNSLIAYPGTNGNVVGPIIDGGYNISSDSSANFSSGTSFNFTDPKLLPLANNGGPTRTMALASNSPAIDWAPVGGAPTTDQRGLMRPFGAGIDLGAFEYGAALPPLSTQRNGVMLNIWFSGQAGVNYRIEKSTNLFSWEMMENTGAMSTNGTVLRSYPTVPPLGFYRLTLGP
;
A
#
# COMPACT_ATOMS: atom_id res chain seq x y z
N MET A 1 7.47 -9.77 28.55
CA MET A 1 7.33 -10.03 27.10
C MET A 1 6.08 -9.30 26.66
N GLY A 2 6.17 -8.40 25.68
CA GLY A 2 5.05 -7.55 25.25
C GLY A 2 4.16 -8.27 24.24
N ALA A 3 2.85 -8.00 24.30
CA ALA A 3 1.91 -8.39 23.27
C ALA A 3 1.83 -7.31 22.19
N ASN A 4 1.53 -7.70 20.94
CA ASN A 4 1.30 -6.72 19.86
C ASN A 4 0.02 -5.91 20.14
N ILE A 5 -0.99 -6.59 20.70
CA ILE A 5 -2.23 -5.97 21.15
C ILE A 5 -2.40 -6.29 22.63
N PHE A 6 -2.59 -5.26 23.45
CA PHE A 6 -2.89 -5.39 24.87
C PHE A 6 -4.15 -4.58 25.18
N ASN A 7 -5.27 -5.26 25.46
CA ASN A 7 -6.57 -4.66 25.74
C ASN A 7 -7.15 -5.18 27.05
N THR A 8 -6.97 -4.46 28.17
CA THR A 8 -7.37 -4.95 29.51
C THR A 8 -8.45 -4.12 30.21
N ASN A 9 -8.89 -2.98 29.65
CA ASN A 9 -9.75 -2.02 30.34
C ASN A 9 -11.18 -1.94 29.77
N ASN A 10 -11.77 -3.08 29.37
CA ASN A 10 -13.11 -3.17 28.77
C ASN A 10 -13.33 -2.30 27.51
N GLY A 11 -12.26 -1.91 26.81
CA GLY A 11 -12.34 -1.26 25.51
C GLY A 11 -12.81 -2.25 24.45
N VAL A 12 -13.63 -1.80 23.52
CA VAL A 12 -14.00 -2.59 22.34
C VAL A 12 -12.95 -2.34 21.25
N LEU A 13 -12.20 -3.38 20.89
CA LEU A 13 -11.26 -3.35 19.77
C LEU A 13 -11.70 -4.36 18.72
N THR A 14 -12.12 -3.89 17.56
CA THR A 14 -12.37 -4.73 16.38
C THR A 14 -11.14 -4.75 15.49
N VAL A 15 -10.67 -5.95 15.16
CA VAL A 15 -9.54 -6.17 14.24
C VAL A 15 -10.09 -6.67 12.90
N LYS A 16 -9.66 -6.08 11.79
CA LYS A 16 -10.06 -6.48 10.44
C LYS A 16 -8.90 -6.26 9.46
N ASN A 17 -8.79 -7.10 8.42
CA ASN A 17 -7.78 -6.99 7.36
C ASN A 17 -6.33 -6.85 7.90
N SER A 18 -6.05 -7.47 9.04
CA SER A 18 -4.84 -7.18 9.83
C SER A 18 -3.91 -8.40 9.97
N LEU A 19 -2.62 -8.11 10.04
CA LEU A 19 -1.58 -9.10 10.35
C LEU A 19 -1.07 -8.84 11.77
N ILE A 20 -1.16 -9.85 12.63
CA ILE A 20 -0.64 -9.81 14.00
C ILE A 20 0.40 -10.91 14.13
N ALA A 21 1.65 -10.56 13.90
CA ALA A 21 2.75 -11.51 13.98
C ALA A 21 3.96 -10.90 14.65
N TYR A 22 4.40 -11.53 15.73
CA TYR A 22 5.68 -11.24 16.35
C TYR A 22 6.45 -12.55 16.58
N PRO A 23 7.69 -12.67 16.11
CA PRO A 23 8.46 -13.87 16.31
C PRO A 23 8.79 -14.06 17.81
N GLY A 24 8.56 -15.28 18.31
CA GLY A 24 9.01 -15.68 19.64
C GLY A 24 8.10 -15.31 20.82
N THR A 25 6.85 -14.91 20.57
CA THR A 25 5.84 -14.74 21.62
C THR A 25 4.62 -15.64 21.36
N ASN A 26 4.13 -16.32 22.41
CA ASN A 26 2.82 -16.98 22.42
C ASN A 26 1.75 -16.02 22.98
N GLY A 27 1.77 -14.77 22.53
CA GLY A 27 0.99 -13.70 23.11
C GLY A 27 0.88 -12.50 22.19
N ASN A 28 0.66 -12.70 20.90
CA ASN A 28 0.32 -11.62 19.96
C ASN A 28 -0.80 -10.71 20.48
N VAL A 29 -1.80 -11.27 21.16
CA VAL A 29 -2.95 -10.56 21.70
C VAL A 29 -3.15 -10.92 23.18
N VAL A 30 -3.39 -9.91 24.01
CA VAL A 30 -3.81 -10.07 25.40
C VAL A 30 -5.10 -9.30 25.62
N GLY A 31 -6.12 -10.00 26.11
CA GLY A 31 -7.45 -9.46 26.37
C GLY A 31 -8.39 -9.53 25.16
N PRO A 32 -9.65 -9.07 25.31
CA PRO A 32 -10.68 -9.29 24.30
C PRO A 32 -10.43 -8.47 23.03
N ILE A 33 -10.71 -9.09 21.89
CA ILE A 33 -10.84 -8.44 20.59
C ILE A 33 -12.08 -8.97 19.88
N ILE A 34 -12.63 -8.18 18.96
CA ILE A 34 -13.67 -8.61 18.03
C ILE A 34 -12.99 -8.94 16.70
N ASP A 35 -13.19 -10.16 16.22
CA ASP A 35 -12.74 -10.58 14.90
C ASP A 35 -13.69 -10.06 13.81
N GLY A 36 -13.32 -8.94 13.19
CA GLY A 36 -14.04 -8.33 12.07
C GLY A 36 -13.81 -9.03 10.73
N GLY A 37 -13.06 -10.13 10.72
CA GLY A 37 -12.75 -10.94 9.53
C GLY A 37 -11.42 -10.59 8.87
N TYR A 38 -10.93 -11.53 8.06
CA TYR A 38 -9.73 -11.38 7.24
C TYR A 38 -8.49 -10.96 8.03
N ASN A 39 -8.26 -11.59 9.17
CA ASN A 39 -7.07 -11.37 9.99
C ASN A 39 -6.14 -12.58 9.97
N ILE A 40 -4.85 -12.36 10.18
CA ILE A 40 -3.89 -13.44 10.43
C ILE A 40 -3.19 -13.19 11.75
N SER A 41 -3.20 -14.19 12.63
CA SER A 41 -2.31 -14.27 13.79
C SER A 41 -1.31 -15.40 13.61
N SER A 42 -0.04 -15.12 13.89
CA SER A 42 1.02 -16.14 13.87
C SER A 42 0.95 -17.15 15.03
N ASP A 43 0.13 -16.87 16.04
CA ASP A 43 -0.16 -17.76 17.17
C ASP A 43 -1.68 -17.86 17.41
N SER A 44 -2.10 -18.53 18.49
CA SER A 44 -3.52 -18.63 18.90
C SER A 44 -4.05 -17.50 19.76
N SER A 45 -3.22 -16.58 20.22
CA SER A 45 -3.60 -15.66 21.29
C SER A 45 -4.72 -14.70 20.90
N ALA A 46 -4.87 -14.43 19.59
CA ALA A 46 -5.97 -13.64 19.03
C ALA A 46 -7.33 -14.37 19.07
N ASN A 47 -7.32 -15.70 19.09
CA ASN A 47 -8.51 -16.56 19.08
C ASN A 47 -9.57 -16.15 18.03
N PHE A 48 -9.13 -15.87 16.81
CA PHE A 48 -10.02 -15.47 15.72
C PHE A 48 -11.03 -16.57 15.39
N SER A 49 -12.26 -16.18 15.07
CA SER A 49 -13.42 -17.09 14.94
C SER A 49 -14.41 -16.71 13.82
N SER A 50 -14.11 -15.69 13.02
CA SER A 50 -14.97 -15.22 11.91
C SER A 50 -15.08 -16.18 10.72
N GLY A 51 -14.26 -17.24 10.67
CA GLY A 51 -14.18 -18.17 9.55
C GLY A 51 -13.42 -17.65 8.32
N THR A 52 -13.08 -16.36 8.29
CA THR A 52 -12.24 -15.73 7.24
C THR A 52 -10.87 -15.28 7.78
N SER A 53 -10.66 -15.43 9.08
CA SER A 53 -9.40 -15.14 9.76
C SER A 53 -8.65 -16.44 10.10
N PHE A 54 -7.33 -16.35 10.15
CA PHE A 54 -6.43 -17.46 10.45
C PHE A 54 -5.69 -17.25 11.76
N ASN A 55 -5.59 -18.32 12.56
CA ASN A 55 -4.68 -18.41 13.70
C ASN A 55 -3.52 -19.35 13.35
N PHE A 56 -2.45 -19.34 14.14
CA PHE A 56 -1.27 -20.19 13.93
C PHE A 56 -0.69 -20.14 12.51
N THR A 57 -0.81 -18.99 11.86
CA THR A 57 -0.47 -18.84 10.45
C THR A 57 0.60 -17.77 10.32
N ASP A 58 1.78 -18.16 9.83
CA ASP A 58 2.83 -17.20 9.50
C ASP A 58 2.40 -16.35 8.30
N PRO A 59 2.28 -15.01 8.43
CA PRO A 59 1.97 -14.15 7.30
C PRO A 59 3.11 -14.02 6.30
N LYS A 60 4.29 -14.60 6.56
CA LYS A 60 5.47 -14.56 5.70
C LYS A 60 5.88 -13.14 5.32
N LEU A 61 6.03 -12.32 6.35
CA LEU A 61 6.53 -10.95 6.22
C LEU A 61 8.04 -10.97 5.99
N LEU A 62 8.49 -10.20 5.00
CA LEU A 62 9.89 -9.86 4.83
C LEU A 62 10.32 -8.82 5.88
N PRO A 63 11.63 -8.72 6.20
CA PRO A 63 12.12 -7.76 7.17
C PRO A 63 11.70 -6.32 6.85
N LEU A 64 11.57 -5.49 7.91
CA LEU A 64 11.29 -4.06 7.78
C LEU A 64 12.36 -3.39 6.90
N ALA A 65 11.96 -2.90 5.73
CA ALA A 65 12.87 -2.37 4.73
C ALA A 65 12.31 -1.11 4.06
N ASN A 66 13.16 -0.41 3.31
CA ASN A 66 12.71 0.65 2.42
C ASN A 66 12.11 0.03 1.15
N ASN A 67 10.80 -0.22 1.18
CA ASN A 67 10.06 -0.71 0.01
C ASN A 67 9.36 0.42 -0.77
N GLY A 68 9.85 1.66 -0.63
CA GLY A 68 9.21 2.87 -1.14
C GLY A 68 8.20 3.48 -0.17
N GLY A 69 7.69 4.66 -0.51
CA GLY A 69 6.74 5.42 0.31
C GLY A 69 7.38 6.26 1.43
N PRO A 70 6.55 6.85 2.32
CA PRO A 70 7.03 7.77 3.37
C PRO A 70 7.63 7.07 4.60
N THR A 71 7.41 5.77 4.76
CA THR A 71 7.88 4.98 5.91
C THR A 71 8.38 3.61 5.47
N ARG A 72 9.25 2.97 6.27
CA ARG A 72 9.64 1.57 6.03
C ARG A 72 8.44 0.65 6.26
N THR A 73 8.34 -0.40 5.45
CA THR A 73 7.24 -1.38 5.53
C THR A 73 7.80 -2.81 5.61
N MET A 74 6.98 -3.75 6.05
CA MET A 74 7.26 -5.18 5.93
C MET A 74 6.51 -5.70 4.71
N ALA A 75 7.24 -6.05 3.66
CA ALA A 75 6.66 -6.58 2.42
C ALA A 75 6.18 -8.02 2.61
N LEU A 76 5.26 -8.48 1.76
CA LEU A 76 4.82 -9.88 1.74
C LEU A 76 5.76 -10.71 0.86
N ALA A 77 6.14 -11.90 1.33
CA ALA A 77 6.76 -12.89 0.46
C ALA A 77 5.77 -13.37 -0.60
N SER A 78 6.26 -13.79 -1.78
CA SER A 78 5.43 -14.16 -2.94
C SER A 78 4.46 -15.34 -2.70
N ASN A 79 4.66 -16.10 -1.63
CA ASN A 79 3.80 -17.21 -1.20
C ASN A 79 3.10 -16.94 0.14
N SER A 80 2.94 -15.66 0.50
CA SER A 80 2.23 -15.25 1.72
C SER A 80 0.74 -15.62 1.65
N PRO A 81 0.16 -16.17 2.73
CA PRO A 81 -1.28 -16.40 2.82
C PRO A 81 -2.10 -15.11 2.94
N ALA A 82 -1.44 -13.96 3.09
CA ALA A 82 -2.10 -12.66 3.16
C ALA A 82 -2.48 -12.10 1.78
N ILE A 83 -1.90 -12.63 0.69
CA ILE A 83 -2.08 -12.12 -0.66
C ILE A 83 -3.50 -12.44 -1.17
N ASP A 84 -4.17 -11.43 -1.73
CA ASP A 84 -5.50 -11.49 -2.34
C ASP A 84 -6.60 -12.09 -1.43
N TRP A 85 -6.40 -12.10 -0.11
CA TRP A 85 -7.27 -12.85 0.81
C TRP A 85 -8.58 -12.14 1.15
N ALA A 86 -8.55 -10.81 1.31
CA ALA A 86 -9.76 -10.04 1.60
C ALA A 86 -10.50 -9.67 0.30
N PRO A 87 -11.85 -9.65 0.31
CA PRO A 87 -12.62 -9.18 -0.82
C PRO A 87 -12.37 -7.70 -1.07
N VAL A 88 -12.58 -7.26 -2.31
CA VAL A 88 -12.48 -5.84 -2.67
C VAL A 88 -13.49 -5.02 -1.85
N GLY A 89 -12.98 -4.10 -1.03
CA GLY A 89 -13.78 -3.18 -0.22
C GLY A 89 -13.43 -3.21 1.27
N GLY A 90 -13.65 -2.09 1.97
CA GLY A 90 -13.41 -1.99 3.41
C GLY A 90 -11.93 -1.86 3.81
N ALA A 91 -11.04 -1.57 2.87
CA ALA A 91 -9.69 -1.08 3.13
C ALA A 91 -9.50 0.31 2.51
N PRO A 92 -8.49 1.08 2.96
CA PRO A 92 -8.07 2.30 2.26
C PRO A 92 -7.73 2.00 0.79
N THR A 93 -7.93 3.00 -0.07
CA THR A 93 -7.67 2.90 -1.52
C THR A 93 -6.19 2.76 -1.86
N THR A 94 -5.31 2.96 -0.88
CA THR A 94 -3.88 2.78 -1.00
C THR A 94 -3.28 2.01 0.16
N ASP A 95 -2.14 1.38 -0.07
CA ASP A 95 -1.31 0.81 0.98
C ASP A 95 -0.45 1.89 1.68
N GLN A 96 0.35 1.51 2.67
CA GLN A 96 1.18 2.45 3.42
C GLN A 96 2.24 3.18 2.56
N ARG A 97 2.56 2.63 1.38
CA ARG A 97 3.47 3.25 0.42
C ARG A 97 2.79 4.31 -0.45
N GLY A 98 1.46 4.38 -0.40
CA GLY A 98 0.63 5.20 -1.28
C GLY A 98 0.38 4.56 -2.64
N LEU A 99 0.55 3.24 -2.75
CA LEU A 99 0.28 2.48 -3.98
C LEU A 99 -1.14 1.91 -3.96
N MET A 100 -1.69 1.61 -5.14
CA MET A 100 -3.09 1.23 -5.31
C MET A 100 -3.41 -0.05 -4.54
N ARG A 101 -4.60 -0.06 -3.94
CA ARG A 101 -5.16 -1.19 -3.21
C ARG A 101 -6.65 -1.36 -3.54
N PRO A 102 -7.11 -2.54 -4.00
CA PRO A 102 -6.33 -3.75 -4.25
C PRO A 102 -5.42 -3.67 -5.49
N PHE A 103 -4.40 -4.53 -5.54
CA PHE A 103 -3.68 -4.86 -6.76
C PHE A 103 -3.71 -6.38 -6.97
N GLY A 104 -4.64 -6.85 -7.80
CA GLY A 104 -4.87 -8.28 -7.98
C GLY A 104 -6.35 -8.63 -7.90
N ALA A 105 -6.63 -9.84 -7.42
CA ALA A 105 -7.99 -10.35 -7.29
C ALA A 105 -8.68 -9.91 -5.98
N GLY A 106 -7.90 -9.55 -4.98
CA GLY A 106 -8.36 -9.16 -3.66
C GLY A 106 -7.45 -8.14 -3.01
N ILE A 107 -7.80 -7.78 -1.78
CA ILE A 107 -6.98 -6.93 -0.92
C ILE A 107 -6.02 -7.83 -0.14
N ASP A 108 -4.73 -7.48 -0.16
CA ASP A 108 -3.77 -8.14 0.71
C ASP A 108 -4.00 -7.73 2.16
N LEU A 109 -3.76 -8.64 3.12
CA LEU A 109 -3.92 -8.30 4.53
C LEU A 109 -2.73 -7.46 5.03
N GLY A 110 -3.00 -6.49 5.91
CA GLY A 110 -1.98 -5.63 6.51
C GLY A 110 -1.75 -4.32 5.74
N ALA A 111 -0.52 -3.80 5.83
CA ALA A 111 -0.16 -2.45 5.40
C ALA A 111 0.51 -2.38 4.01
N PHE A 112 0.75 -3.52 3.37
CA PHE A 112 1.49 -3.65 2.12
C PHE A 112 0.69 -4.45 1.10
N GLU A 113 0.59 -3.93 -0.13
CA GLU A 113 -0.06 -4.63 -1.25
C GLU A 113 0.99 -5.26 -2.19
N TYR A 114 1.01 -6.57 -2.32
CA TYR A 114 1.92 -7.31 -3.17
C TYR A 114 1.72 -6.95 -4.65
N GLY A 115 2.83 -6.80 -5.37
CA GLY A 115 2.81 -6.46 -6.80
C GLY A 115 2.43 -5.01 -7.13
N ALA A 116 1.80 -4.27 -6.22
CA ALA A 116 1.43 -2.88 -6.44
C ALA A 116 2.68 -2.02 -6.72
N ALA A 117 2.66 -1.29 -7.83
CA ALA A 117 3.70 -0.37 -8.27
C ALA A 117 3.11 0.77 -9.09
N LEU A 118 3.77 1.93 -9.07
CA LEU A 118 3.48 2.99 -10.05
C LEU A 118 4.16 2.66 -11.38
N PRO A 119 3.54 3.01 -12.52
CA PRO A 119 4.19 2.83 -13.81
C PRO A 119 5.45 3.72 -13.88
N PRO A 120 6.51 3.26 -14.59
CA PRO A 120 7.70 4.06 -14.78
C PRO A 120 7.36 5.39 -15.47
N LEU A 121 7.87 6.48 -14.90
CA LEU A 121 7.79 7.81 -15.50
C LEU A 121 9.03 8.05 -16.36
N SER A 122 8.83 8.39 -17.63
CA SER A 122 9.89 8.82 -18.53
C SER A 122 9.79 10.30 -18.82
N THR A 123 10.94 10.97 -18.98
CA THR A 123 11.01 12.39 -19.31
C THR A 123 11.98 12.62 -20.47
N GLN A 124 11.66 13.58 -21.34
CA GLN A 124 12.54 14.04 -22.41
C GLN A 124 12.43 15.54 -22.55
N ARG A 125 13.57 16.20 -22.66
CA ARG A 125 13.63 17.62 -23.03
C ARG A 125 13.85 17.75 -24.54
N ASN A 126 13.01 18.54 -25.20
CA ASN A 126 13.16 18.89 -26.62
C ASN A 126 13.15 20.42 -26.75
N GLY A 127 14.34 21.02 -26.77
CA GLY A 127 14.49 22.48 -26.69
C GLY A 127 13.88 23.04 -25.39
N VAL A 128 12.84 23.86 -25.54
CA VAL A 128 12.07 24.46 -24.43
C VAL A 128 10.87 23.61 -23.99
N MET A 129 10.62 22.48 -24.63
CA MET A 129 9.54 21.57 -24.24
C MET A 129 10.05 20.48 -23.31
N LEU A 130 9.24 20.13 -22.31
CA LEU A 130 9.38 18.91 -21.54
C LEU A 130 8.26 17.95 -21.90
N ASN A 131 8.62 16.77 -22.39
CA ASN A 131 7.71 15.65 -22.58
C ASN A 131 7.81 14.70 -21.39
N ILE A 132 6.67 14.31 -20.85
CA ILE A 132 6.56 13.28 -19.81
C ILE A 132 5.60 12.21 -20.31
N TRP A 133 5.98 10.94 -20.16
CA TRP A 133 5.09 9.83 -20.46
C TRP A 133 5.22 8.64 -19.52
N PHE A 134 4.13 7.89 -19.41
CA PHE A 134 4.01 6.67 -18.61
C PHE A 134 2.85 5.82 -19.13
N SER A 135 2.75 4.56 -18.71
CA SER A 135 1.62 3.68 -19.02
C SER A 135 0.55 3.78 -17.93
N GLY A 136 -0.54 4.49 -18.18
CA GLY A 136 -1.68 4.61 -17.26
C GLY A 136 -2.60 3.40 -17.30
N GLN A 137 -3.19 3.06 -16.16
CA GLN A 137 -4.22 2.03 -16.02
C GLN A 137 -5.61 2.68 -15.98
N ALA A 138 -6.58 2.07 -16.68
CA ALA A 138 -7.98 2.49 -16.70
C ALA A 138 -8.56 2.60 -15.28
N GLY A 139 -9.34 3.65 -15.03
CA GLY A 139 -9.95 3.96 -13.73
C GLY A 139 -8.99 4.60 -12.72
N VAL A 140 -7.68 4.59 -12.98
CA VAL A 140 -6.68 5.16 -12.06
C VAL A 140 -6.44 6.62 -12.38
N ASN A 141 -6.46 7.45 -11.34
CA ASN A 141 -6.03 8.83 -11.42
C ASN A 141 -4.56 8.95 -11.00
N TYR A 142 -3.77 9.73 -11.74
CA TYR A 142 -2.38 9.99 -11.45
C TYR A 142 -2.12 11.49 -11.28
N ARG A 143 -1.11 11.81 -10.47
CA ARG A 143 -0.54 13.15 -10.38
C ARG A 143 0.89 13.13 -10.88
N ILE A 144 1.22 14.11 -11.70
CA ILE A 144 2.59 14.43 -12.08
C ILE A 144 3.06 15.52 -11.14
N GLU A 145 4.13 15.26 -10.39
CA GLU A 145 4.70 16.18 -9.43
C GLU A 145 6.14 16.50 -9.81
N LYS A 146 6.58 17.73 -9.49
CA LYS A 146 7.97 18.18 -9.67
C LYS A 146 8.59 18.57 -8.34
N SER A 147 9.92 18.50 -8.28
CA SER A 147 10.72 18.98 -7.15
C SER A 147 12.07 19.50 -7.62
N THR A 148 12.64 20.46 -6.90
CA THR A 148 14.03 20.90 -7.07
C THR A 148 14.98 20.29 -6.04
N ASN A 149 14.47 19.63 -5.01
CA ASN A 149 15.26 19.18 -3.85
C ASN A 149 14.90 17.77 -3.34
N LEU A 150 13.97 17.05 -3.98
CA LEU A 150 13.44 15.73 -3.58
C LEU A 150 12.62 15.70 -2.27
N PHE A 151 12.52 16.81 -1.54
CA PHE A 151 11.76 16.92 -0.28
C PHE A 151 10.42 17.62 -0.47
N SER A 152 10.42 18.73 -1.21
CA SER A 152 9.25 19.56 -1.49
C SER A 152 8.75 19.25 -2.88
N TRP A 153 7.51 18.77 -2.98
CA TRP A 153 6.90 18.36 -4.24
C TRP A 153 5.71 19.27 -4.56
N GLU A 154 5.69 19.80 -5.78
CA GLU A 154 4.61 20.62 -6.32
C GLU A 154 3.86 19.82 -7.37
N MET A 155 2.52 19.87 -7.33
CA MET A 155 1.70 19.27 -8.37
C MET A 155 1.86 20.07 -9.67
N MET A 156 2.17 19.38 -10.77
CA MET A 156 2.12 19.94 -12.12
C MET A 156 0.77 19.70 -12.76
N GLU A 157 0.27 18.46 -12.64
CA GLU A 157 -0.97 18.05 -13.29
C GLU A 157 -1.63 16.89 -12.53
N ASN A 158 -2.96 16.89 -12.55
CA ASN A 158 -3.80 15.74 -12.25
C ASN A 158 -4.38 15.24 -13.58
N THR A 159 -4.15 13.98 -13.91
CA THR A 159 -4.50 13.45 -15.24
C THR A 159 -6.00 13.19 -15.41
N GLY A 160 -6.75 13.21 -14.31
CA GLY A 160 -8.05 12.57 -14.22
C GLY A 160 -7.92 11.04 -14.27
N ALA A 161 -9.03 10.35 -14.00
CA ALA A 161 -9.11 8.92 -14.14
C ALA A 161 -8.91 8.54 -15.62
N MET A 162 -7.97 7.63 -15.90
CA MET A 162 -7.73 7.15 -17.26
C MET A 162 -8.96 6.37 -17.76
N SER A 163 -9.39 6.63 -18.99
CA SER A 163 -10.51 5.90 -19.59
C SER A 163 -10.15 4.48 -20.04
N THR A 164 -8.88 4.28 -20.42
CA THR A 164 -8.35 3.00 -20.94
C THR A 164 -6.92 2.79 -20.47
N ASN A 165 -6.45 1.55 -20.52
CA ASN A 165 -5.03 1.27 -20.35
C ASN A 165 -4.25 1.84 -21.55
N GLY A 166 -3.18 2.58 -21.32
CA GLY A 166 -2.41 3.12 -22.43
C GLY A 166 -1.32 4.11 -22.06
N THR A 167 -0.59 4.57 -23.07
CA THR A 167 0.44 5.59 -22.91
C THR A 167 -0.21 6.96 -22.71
N VAL A 168 0.20 7.62 -21.65
CA VAL A 168 -0.13 9.01 -21.35
C VAL A 168 1.07 9.84 -21.77
N LEU A 169 0.90 10.77 -22.71
CA LEU A 169 1.92 11.75 -23.08
C LEU A 169 1.45 13.15 -22.66
N ARG A 170 2.34 13.92 -22.04
CA ARG A 170 2.14 15.32 -21.69
C ARG A 170 3.33 16.15 -22.15
N SER A 171 3.04 17.30 -22.72
CA SER A 171 4.02 18.24 -23.25
C SER A 171 3.86 19.58 -22.55
N TYR A 172 4.89 20.02 -21.85
CA TYR A 172 4.90 21.27 -21.11
C TYR A 172 5.78 22.30 -21.84
N PRO A 173 5.22 23.44 -22.31
CA PRO A 173 5.91 24.40 -23.18
C PRO A 173 6.87 25.35 -22.46
N THR A 174 6.78 25.46 -21.14
CA THR A 174 7.73 26.19 -20.28
C THR A 174 8.44 25.18 -19.39
N VAL A 175 9.72 24.88 -19.68
CA VAL A 175 10.48 23.97 -18.82
C VAL A 175 10.59 24.60 -17.43
N PRO A 176 10.16 23.91 -16.36
CA PRO A 176 10.64 24.24 -15.02
C PRO A 176 12.18 24.20 -15.01
N PRO A 177 12.85 24.85 -14.04
CA PRO A 177 14.28 24.62 -13.80
C PRO A 177 14.60 23.12 -13.76
N LEU A 178 15.86 22.74 -14.04
CA LEU A 178 16.31 21.35 -13.86
C LEU A 178 15.83 20.84 -12.50
N GLY A 179 15.21 19.67 -12.51
CA GLY A 179 14.54 19.13 -11.34
C GLY A 179 14.14 17.69 -11.54
N PHE A 180 13.46 17.17 -10.52
CA PHE A 180 12.98 15.81 -10.43
C PHE A 180 11.49 15.78 -10.72
N TYR A 181 11.05 14.70 -11.34
CA TYR A 181 9.65 14.44 -11.63
C TYR A 181 9.28 13.08 -11.05
N ARG A 182 8.07 12.97 -10.51
CA ARG A 182 7.52 11.69 -10.08
C ARG A 182 6.06 11.59 -10.43
N LEU A 183 5.60 10.36 -10.52
CA LEU A 183 4.19 10.02 -10.54
C LEU A 183 3.75 9.72 -9.11
N THR A 184 2.53 10.09 -8.75
CA THR A 184 1.82 9.60 -7.56
C THR A 184 0.38 9.27 -7.94
N LEU A 185 -0.36 8.57 -7.07
CA LEU A 185 -1.80 8.43 -7.25
C LEU A 185 -2.51 9.76 -6.97
N GLY A 186 -3.50 10.06 -7.81
CA GLY A 186 -4.43 11.16 -7.63
C GLY A 186 -5.63 10.78 -6.76
N PRO A 187 -6.34 11.78 -6.20
CA PRO A 187 -7.62 11.57 -5.54
C PRO A 187 -8.69 11.08 -6.52
#